data_AF-A0A1H4LLE3-F1
#
_entry.id   AF-A0A1H4LLE3-F1
#
_cell.length_a   1.000
_cell.length_b   1.000
_cell.length_c   1.000
_cell.angle_alpha   90.00
_cell.angle_beta   90.00
_cell.angle_gamma   90.00
#
_symmetry.space_group_name_H-M   'P 1'
#
loop_
_entity.id
_entity.type
_entity.pdbx_description
1 polymer ?
#
loop_
_entity_poly.entity_id
_entity_poly.type
_entity_poly.pdbx_seq_one_letter_code
_entity_poly.pdbx_strand_id
1 'polypeptide(L)'
;MPRPSSWVRTTASALGEELARIGLTVPTDRLEDLLTDRVAAAVAEQMHITERTARRYFDPHALRTLARELALCIKEEAPGADLLTLPRTIAMPLPTSVRRSPPSPAPTTVPTSRHQRWHCSPPSMS
;
A
#
# COMPACT_ATOMS: atom_id res chain seq x y z
N MET A 1 -23.33 -13.92 -6.51
CA MET A 1 -23.09 -13.45 -5.14
C MET A 1 -24.41 -13.45 -4.40
N PRO A 2 -24.57 -14.24 -3.32
CA PRO A 2 -25.74 -14.11 -2.46
C PRO A 2 -25.79 -12.68 -1.91
N ARG A 3 -26.99 -12.10 -1.82
CA ARG A 3 -27.14 -10.76 -1.25
C ARG A 3 -26.89 -10.84 0.26
N PRO A 4 -26.12 -9.90 0.84
CA PRO A 4 -25.95 -9.84 2.28
C PRO A 4 -27.31 -9.66 2.94
N SER A 5 -27.50 -10.31 4.09
CA SER A 5 -28.74 -10.14 4.85
C SER A 5 -28.90 -8.68 5.27
N SER A 6 -30.15 -8.21 5.40
CA SER A 6 -30.42 -6.84 5.86
C SER A 6 -29.80 -6.52 7.21
N TRP A 7 -29.66 -7.54 8.08
CA TRP A 7 -28.93 -7.44 9.34
C TRP A 7 -27.44 -7.19 9.11
N VAL A 8 -26.76 -7.99 8.29
CA VAL A 8 -25.32 -7.83 7.99
C VAL A 8 -25.05 -6.43 7.44
N ARG A 9 -25.86 -5.97 6.49
CA ARG A 9 -25.70 -4.63 5.89
C ARG A 9 -25.88 -3.50 6.91
N THR A 10 -26.90 -3.58 7.76
CA THR A 10 -27.14 -2.55 8.79
C THR A 10 -26.03 -2.52 9.83
N THR A 11 -25.58 -3.69 10.28
CA THR A 11 -24.49 -3.82 11.25
C THR A 11 -23.14 -3.39 10.65
N ALA A 12 -22.90 -3.67 9.37
CA ALA A 12 -21.72 -3.21 8.64
C ALA A 12 -21.68 -1.68 8.52
N SER A 13 -22.81 -1.04 8.22
CA SER A 13 -22.91 0.42 8.24
C SER A 13 -22.62 0.99 9.63
N ALA A 14 -23.22 0.44 10.68
CA ALA A 14 -22.98 0.88 12.06
C ALA A 14 -21.52 0.71 12.49
N LEU A 15 -20.87 -0.42 12.13
CA LEU A 15 -19.46 -0.65 12.38
C LEU A 15 -18.58 0.34 11.59
N GLY A 16 -18.95 0.65 10.35
CA GLY A 16 -18.29 1.67 9.54
C GLY A 16 -18.33 3.06 10.19
N GLU A 17 -19.45 3.44 10.81
CA GLU A 17 -19.57 4.69 11.56
C GLU A 17 -18.70 4.72 12.84
N GLU A 18 -18.56 3.58 13.51
CA GLU A 18 -17.65 3.42 14.66
C GLU A 18 -16.18 3.56 14.24
N LEU A 19 -15.80 2.96 13.12
CA LEU A 19 -14.46 3.07 12.54
C LEU A 19 -14.16 4.49 12.05
N ALA A 20 -15.12 5.15 11.41
CA ALA A 20 -14.97 6.52 10.94
C ALA A 20 -14.70 7.50 12.09
N ARG A 21 -15.32 7.27 13.27
CA ARG A 21 -15.08 8.09 14.47
C ARG A 21 -13.67 8.02 15.01
N ILE A 22 -12.93 6.95 14.71
CA ILE A 22 -11.53 6.78 15.09
C ILE A 22 -10.57 7.01 13.90
N GLY A 23 -11.08 7.60 12.81
CA GLY A 23 -10.28 7.99 11.64
C GLY A 23 -10.01 6.86 10.65
N LEU A 24 -10.70 5.72 10.77
CA LEU A 24 -10.56 4.59 9.84
C LEU A 24 -11.71 4.55 8.84
N THR A 25 -11.37 4.38 7.57
CA THR A 25 -12.36 4.18 6.51
C THR A 25 -12.17 2.79 5.93
N VAL A 26 -13.23 1.98 6.00
CA VAL A 26 -13.26 0.62 5.45
C VAL A 26 -14.47 0.51 4.51
N PRO A 27 -14.31 -0.04 3.29
CA PRO A 27 -15.43 -0.27 2.39
C PRO A 27 -16.50 -1.16 3.02
N THR A 28 -17.78 -0.83 2.80
CA THR A 28 -18.90 -1.54 3.43
C THR A 28 -18.95 -3.01 3.05
N ASP A 29 -18.65 -3.36 1.79
CA ASP A 29 -18.56 -4.74 1.31
C ASP A 29 -17.55 -5.57 2.14
N ARG A 30 -16.40 -4.98 2.47
CA ARG A 30 -15.40 -5.65 3.31
C ARG A 30 -15.85 -5.85 4.75
N LEU A 31 -16.64 -4.92 5.28
CA LEU A 31 -17.24 -5.05 6.60
C LEU A 31 -18.35 -6.11 6.63
N GLU A 32 -19.11 -6.24 5.54
CA GLU A 32 -20.11 -7.30 5.39
C GLU A 32 -19.47 -8.69 5.35
N ASP A 33 -18.37 -8.85 4.62
CA ASP A 33 -17.58 -10.09 4.59
C ASP A 33 -17.03 -10.42 5.98
N LEU A 34 -16.37 -9.45 6.64
CA LEU A 34 -15.80 -9.62 7.98
C LEU A 34 -16.86 -10.06 9.01
N LEU A 35 -18.04 -9.45 8.98
CA LEU A 35 -19.13 -9.79 9.91
C LEU A 35 -19.70 -11.19 9.63
N THR A 36 -19.79 -11.57 8.36
CA THR A 36 -20.24 -12.91 7.97
C THR A 36 -19.29 -13.98 8.48
N ASP A 37 -17.98 -13.79 8.27
CA ASP A 37 -16.94 -14.71 8.74
C ASP A 37 -16.93 -14.81 10.26
N ARG A 38 -17.07 -13.68 10.97
CA ARG A 38 -17.03 -13.65 12.43
C ARG A 38 -18.28 -14.28 13.07
N VAL A 39 -19.46 -14.13 12.46
CA VAL A 39 -20.67 -14.85 12.88
C VAL A 39 -20.54 -16.34 12.63
N ALA A 40 -20.00 -16.74 11.47
CA ALA A 40 -19.75 -18.15 11.16
C ALA A 40 -18.73 -18.76 12.14
N ALA A 41 -17.64 -18.04 12.45
CA ALA A 41 -16.65 -18.44 13.44
C ALA A 41 -17.27 -18.58 14.84
N ALA A 42 -18.04 -17.60 15.31
CA ALA A 42 -18.70 -17.68 16.61
C ALA A 42 -19.66 -18.87 16.72
N VAL A 43 -20.42 -19.16 15.65
CA VAL A 43 -21.30 -20.34 15.59
C VAL A 43 -20.49 -21.64 15.64
N ALA A 44 -19.38 -21.70 14.90
CA ALA A 44 -18.51 -22.87 14.85
C ALA A 44 -17.75 -23.11 16.16
N GLU A 45 -17.19 -22.07 16.77
CA GLU A 45 -16.40 -22.17 18.01
C GLU A 45 -17.26 -22.53 19.22
N GLN A 46 -18.47 -21.96 19.32
CA GLN A 46 -19.34 -22.25 20.46
C GLN A 46 -20.20 -23.50 20.29
N MET A 47 -20.11 -24.25 19.17
CA MET A 47 -20.78 -25.52 18.80
C MET A 47 -22.30 -25.68 19.12
N HIS A 48 -22.92 -24.72 19.80
CA HIS A 48 -24.21 -24.81 20.49
C HIS A 48 -24.99 -23.50 20.42
N ILE A 49 -24.47 -22.46 19.76
CA ILE A 49 -25.21 -21.21 19.55
C ILE A 49 -25.69 -21.12 18.12
N THR A 50 -26.94 -20.67 17.97
CA THR A 50 -27.50 -20.40 16.65
C THR A 50 -26.95 -19.10 16.09
N GLU A 51 -27.02 -18.93 14.77
CA GLU A 51 -26.69 -17.66 14.11
C GLU A 51 -27.47 -16.48 14.74
N ARG A 52 -28.76 -16.67 15.06
CA ARG A 52 -29.58 -15.65 15.73
C ARG A 52 -29.00 -15.24 17.09
N THR A 53 -28.46 -16.19 17.85
CA THR A 53 -27.80 -15.92 19.13
C THR A 53 -26.47 -15.21 18.91
N ALA A 54 -25.67 -15.64 17.92
CA ALA A 54 -24.41 -15.00 17.58
C ALA A 54 -24.60 -13.52 17.19
N ARG A 55 -25.62 -13.22 16.38
CA ARG A 55 -25.99 -11.85 15.98
C ARG A 55 -26.32 -10.93 17.16
N ARG A 56 -26.83 -11.48 18.29
CA ARG A 56 -27.13 -10.69 19.49
C ARG A 56 -25.88 -10.18 20.22
N TYR A 57 -24.73 -10.81 20.02
CA TYR A 57 -23.48 -10.33 20.60
C TYR A 57 -22.93 -9.07 19.92
N PHE A 58 -23.46 -8.70 18.75
CA PHE A 58 -23.09 -7.47 18.04
C PHE A 58 -24.02 -6.31 18.42
N ASP A 59 -24.05 -5.99 19.70
CA ASP A 59 -24.69 -4.76 20.19
C ASP A 59 -23.80 -3.53 19.93
N PRO A 60 -24.33 -2.30 20.09
CA PRO A 60 -23.55 -1.08 19.83
C PRO A 60 -22.26 -0.95 20.66
N HIS A 61 -22.23 -1.50 21.88
CA HIS A 61 -21.03 -1.50 22.71
C HIS A 61 -20.00 -2.49 22.17
N ALA A 62 -20.43 -3.69 21.78
CA ALA A 62 -19.58 -4.67 21.13
C ALA A 62 -18.99 -4.15 19.81
N LEU A 63 -19.76 -3.42 19.00
CA LEU A 63 -19.28 -2.80 17.76
C LEU A 63 -18.20 -1.73 18.03
N ARG A 64 -18.36 -0.90 19.07
CA ARG A 64 -17.32 0.06 19.49
C ARG A 64 -16.04 -0.63 19.91
N THR A 65 -16.16 -1.71 20.67
CA THR A 65 -15.02 -2.50 21.13
C THR A 65 -14.31 -3.15 19.96
N LEU A 66 -15.07 -3.75 19.03
CA LEU A 66 -14.54 -4.31 17.79
C LEU A 66 -13.80 -3.26 16.94
N ALA A 67 -14.38 -2.08 16.76
CA ALA A 67 -13.72 -1.00 16.02
C ALA A 67 -12.38 -0.58 16.64
N ARG A 68 -12.32 -0.52 17.98
CA ARG A 68 -11.07 -0.24 18.71
C ARG A 68 -10.04 -1.35 18.57
N GLU A 69 -10.45 -2.62 18.67
CA GLU A 69 -9.56 -3.77 18.46
C GLU A 69 -8.96 -3.74 17.05
N LEU A 70 -9.78 -3.50 16.02
CA LEU A 70 -9.30 -3.38 14.64
C LEU A 70 -8.29 -2.23 14.47
N ALA A 71 -8.53 -1.09 15.12
CA ALA A 71 -7.60 0.02 15.08
C ALA A 71 -6.26 -0.27 15.77
N LEU A 72 -6.29 -1.05 16.87
CA LEU A 72 -5.08 -1.50 17.53
C LEU A 72 -4.26 -2.45 16.66
N CYS A 73 -4.91 -3.37 15.92
CA CYS A 73 -4.21 -4.23 14.97
C CYS A 73 -3.48 -3.45 13.87
N ILE A 74 -4.03 -2.32 13.42
CA ILE A 74 -3.41 -1.50 12.36
C ILE A 74 -2.24 -0.66 12.90
N LYS A 75 -2.22 -0.34 14.20
CA LYS A 75 -1.18 0.51 14.81
C LYS A 75 0.24 -0.05 14.60
N GLU A 76 0.39 -1.37 14.48
CA GLU A 76 1.69 -2.03 14.29
C GLU A 76 2.20 -1.99 12.84
N GLU A 77 1.36 -1.65 11.85
CA GLU A 77 1.66 -1.78 10.41
C GLU A 77 2.47 -0.63 9.79
N ALA A 78 2.86 0.40 10.56
CA ALA A 78 3.67 1.54 10.11
C ALA A 78 3.36 2.05 8.67
N PRO A 79 2.10 2.44 8.37
CA PRO A 79 1.71 2.87 7.04
C PRO A 79 2.51 4.11 6.62
N GLY A 80 3.21 4.04 5.49
CA GLY A 80 4.10 5.09 5.01
C GLY A 80 5.59 4.90 5.34
N ALA A 81 5.97 3.76 5.92
CA ALA A 81 7.38 3.35 5.96
C ALA A 81 7.98 3.37 4.55
N ASP A 82 9.23 3.85 4.43
CA ASP A 82 9.93 3.82 3.16
C ASP A 82 10.18 2.37 2.74
N LEU A 83 9.35 1.90 1.81
CA LEU A 83 9.38 0.54 1.28
C LEU A 83 10.73 0.18 0.66
N LEU A 84 11.53 1.16 0.25
CA LEU A 84 12.87 0.96 -0.30
C LEU A 84 13.90 0.63 0.78
N THR A 85 13.62 0.98 2.05
CA THR A 85 14.49 0.69 3.19
C THR A 85 14.18 -0.65 3.86
N LEU A 86 13.01 -1.24 3.57
CA LEU A 86 12.59 -2.52 4.13
C LEU A 86 13.13 -3.69 3.29
N PRO A 87 13.51 -4.81 3.92
CA PRO A 87 13.87 -6.02 3.20
C PRO A 87 12.73 -6.46 2.29
N ARG A 88 13.02 -6.63 1.00
CA ARG A 88 12.02 -7.06 0.02
C ARG A 88 11.54 -8.48 0.35
N THR A 89 10.25 -8.64 0.64
CA THR A 89 9.62 -9.93 0.98
C THR A 89 9.15 -10.75 -0.23
N ILE A 90 9.24 -10.20 -1.45
CA ILE A 90 8.85 -10.88 -2.69
C ILE A 90 10.04 -10.96 -3.64
N ALA A 91 10.40 -12.17 -4.07
CA ALA A 91 11.39 -12.38 -5.12
C ALA A 91 10.84 -11.86 -6.46
N MET A 92 11.50 -10.83 -7.03
CA MET A 92 11.16 -10.32 -8.35
C MET A 92 12.22 -10.83 -9.35
N PRO A 93 11.82 -11.51 -10.45
CA PRO A 93 12.77 -11.90 -11.47
C PRO A 93 13.34 -10.65 -12.13
N LEU A 94 14.66 -10.47 -12.02
CA LEU A 94 15.36 -9.40 -12.72
C LEU A 94 15.48 -9.78 -14.21
N PRO A 95 15.15 -8.88 -15.14
CA PRO A 95 15.51 -9.09 -16.54
C PRO A 95 17.04 -9.13 -16.64
N THR A 96 17.60 -10.28 -16.98
CA THR A 96 19.03 -10.40 -17.31
C THR A 96 19.29 -9.66 -18.61
N SER A 97 19.59 -8.36 -18.54
CA SER A 97 20.11 -7.62 -19.68
C SER A 97 21.56 -8.04 -19.94
N VAL A 98 21.75 -9.00 -20.87
CA VAL A 98 23.06 -9.25 -21.48
C VAL A 98 23.37 -8.05 -22.39
N ARG A 99 24.14 -7.09 -21.88
CA ARG A 99 24.69 -6.00 -22.69
C ARG A 99 25.92 -6.53 -23.43
N ARG A 100 25.79 -6.87 -24.72
CA ARG A 100 26.97 -7.00 -25.59
C ARG A 100 27.47 -5.58 -25.90
N SER A 101 28.59 -5.19 -25.31
CA SER A 101 29.30 -3.97 -25.71
C SER A 101 29.88 -4.16 -27.12
N PRO A 102 29.72 -3.20 -28.05
CA PRO A 102 30.44 -3.22 -29.33
C PRO A 102 31.95 -2.94 -29.10
N PRO A 103 32.84 -3.45 -29.97
CA PRO A 103 34.28 -3.23 -29.82
C PRO A 103 34.65 -1.75 -29.98
N SER A 104 35.56 -1.29 -29.12
CA SER A 104 36.09 0.08 -29.11
C SER A 104 36.83 0.42 -30.41
N PRO A 105 36.61 1.59 -31.03
CA PRO A 105 37.45 2.03 -32.14
C PRO A 105 38.86 2.38 -31.64
N ALA A 106 39.88 2.07 -32.44
CA ALA A 106 41.28 2.34 -32.17
C ALA A 106 41.57 3.86 -32.14
N PRO A 107 42.55 4.32 -31.33
CA PRO A 107 42.86 5.75 -31.23
C PRO A 107 43.51 6.26 -32.52
N THR A 108 42.85 7.18 -33.22
CA THR A 108 43.47 7.99 -34.28
C THR A 108 44.38 9.04 -33.63
N THR A 109 45.68 8.96 -33.89
CA THR A 109 46.67 9.96 -33.49
C THR A 109 46.45 11.26 -34.27
N VAL A 110 46.13 12.35 -33.56
CA VAL A 110 46.06 13.71 -34.11
C VAL A 110 47.47 14.33 -34.03
N PRO A 111 48.04 14.84 -35.14
CA PRO A 111 49.33 15.52 -35.08
C PRO A 111 49.20 16.92 -34.46
N THR A 112 50.00 17.16 -33.43
CA THR A 112 50.21 18.45 -32.77
C THR A 112 50.77 19.48 -33.75
N SER A 113 50.03 20.57 -34.02
CA SER A 113 50.55 21.75 -34.72
C SER A 113 50.41 23.03 -33.89
N ARG A 114 51.53 23.37 -33.26
CA ARG A 114 52.18 24.68 -33.07
C ARG A 114 51.36 25.97 -33.30
N HIS A 115 51.22 26.75 -32.23
CA HIS A 115 51.11 28.22 -32.11
C HIS A 115 50.39 29.00 -33.22
N GLN A 116 49.23 29.58 -32.90
CA GLN A 116 48.78 30.84 -33.49
C GLN A 116 48.62 31.93 -32.41
N ARG A 117 49.32 33.02 -32.68
CA ARG A 117 49.58 34.21 -31.87
C ARG A 117 48.48 35.24 -32.16
N TRP A 118 47.63 35.51 -31.19
CA TRP A 118 46.61 36.55 -31.29
C TRP A 118 47.24 37.92 -31.08
N HIS A 119 47.38 38.71 -32.15
CA HIS A 119 47.68 40.14 -32.08
C HIS A 119 46.35 40.91 -31.95
N CYS A 120 46.14 41.57 -30.82
CA CYS A 120 45.10 42.60 -30.67
C CYS A 120 45.70 43.96 -31.07
N SER A 121 45.01 44.71 -31.95
CA SER A 121 45.29 46.13 -32.22
C SER A 121 44.24 47.01 -31.49
N PRO A 122 44.58 48.23 -31.03
CA PRO A 122 43.69 49.09 -30.24
C PRO A 122 42.78 49.98 -31.13
N PRO A 123 41.75 50.63 -30.55
CA PRO A 123 40.66 51.25 -31.30
C PRO A 123 40.96 52.70 -31.75
N SER A 124 40.39 53.08 -32.90
CA SER A 124 40.38 54.47 -33.39
C SER A 124 39.13 55.20 -32.87
N MET A 125 39.33 56.33 -32.21
CA MET A 125 38.27 57.29 -31.87
C MET A 125 37.98 58.18 -33.08
N SER A 126 36.70 58.49 -33.30
CA SER A 126 36.21 59.65 -34.05
C SER A 126 34.90 60.09 -33.43
#